data_AF-A0A8S8YL33-F1
#
_entry.id   AF-A0A8S8YL33-F1
#
_cell.length_a   1.000
_cell.length_b   1.000
_cell.length_c   1.000
_cell.angle_alpha   90.00
_cell.angle_beta   90.00
_cell.angle_gamma   90.00
#
_symmetry.space_group_name_H-M   'P 1'
#
loop_
_entity.id
_entity.type
_entity.pdbx_description
1 polymer ?
#
loop_
_entity_poly.entity_id
_entity_poly.type
_entity_poly.pdbx_seq_one_letter_code
_entity_poly.pdbx_strand_id
1 'polypeptide(L)'
;MERHVGCHQPDEGEVELPLVGIPIAIYAKWGLNSGLTFIASMIAIMPLAFLMGKATEEIALRTSESIGGLLNATFGNAAEMIIAGAAIFAAAELAGEGEIAASEDMINIVRASLVGSILGNLLLVLGLAFVWGGIHHKEQSFSPTAVGAKQHLTIARSGDLDHADRIHLRR
;
A
#
# COMPACT_ATOMS: atom_id res chain seq x y z
N MET A 1 -24.64 24.87 -4.33
CA MET A 1 -23.47 25.14 -3.48
C MET A 1 -22.41 24.14 -3.88
N GLU A 2 -21.82 24.38 -5.05
CA GLU A 2 -20.79 23.55 -5.66
C GLU A 2 -19.52 23.73 -4.83
N ARG A 3 -19.11 22.68 -4.12
CA ARG A 3 -17.79 22.65 -3.50
C ARG A 3 -16.79 22.48 -4.63
N HIS A 4 -16.15 23.58 -5.01
CA HIS A 4 -14.89 23.56 -5.73
C HIS A 4 -13.93 22.69 -4.90
N VAL A 5 -13.77 21.45 -5.33
CA VAL A 5 -12.65 20.60 -4.93
C VAL A 5 -11.43 21.33 -5.47
N GLY A 6 -10.71 22.02 -4.59
CA GLY A 6 -9.43 22.61 -4.93
C GLY A 6 -8.52 21.47 -5.33
N CYS A 7 -8.22 21.37 -6.63
CA CYS A 7 -7.17 20.50 -7.14
C CYS A 7 -5.89 20.96 -6.45
N HIS A 8 -5.41 20.20 -5.47
CA HIS A 8 -4.13 20.46 -4.85
C HIS A 8 -3.09 20.10 -5.90
N GLN A 9 -2.69 21.10 -6.68
CA GLN A 9 -1.58 20.95 -7.60
C GLN A 9 -0.35 20.68 -6.72
N PRO A 10 0.35 19.55 -6.92
CA PRO A 10 1.57 19.26 -6.16
C PRO A 10 2.51 20.43 -6.37
N ASP A 11 2.98 21.03 -5.28
CA ASP A 11 4.00 22.07 -5.33
C ASP A 11 5.27 21.50 -5.97
N GLU A 12 5.99 22.32 -6.73
CA GLU A 12 7.07 21.86 -7.63
C GLU A 12 8.14 21.02 -6.89
N GLY A 13 8.33 21.25 -5.59
CA GLY A 13 9.22 20.46 -4.73
C GLY A 13 8.81 19.00 -4.51
N GLU A 14 7.51 18.66 -4.53
CA GLU A 14 7.03 17.28 -4.35
C GLU A 14 7.38 16.38 -5.56
N VAL A 15 7.45 16.98 -6.75
CA VAL A 15 7.79 16.30 -8.01
C VAL A 15 9.28 16.29 -8.32
N GLU A 16 10.00 17.32 -7.87
CA GLU A 16 11.46 17.42 -8.02
C GLU A 16 12.23 16.39 -7.18
N LEU A 17 11.76 16.10 -5.96
CA LEU A 17 12.39 15.16 -5.05
C LEU A 17 12.53 13.72 -5.63
N PRO A 18 11.47 13.10 -6.19
CA PRO A 18 11.58 11.80 -6.84
C PRO A 18 12.40 11.84 -8.14
N LEU A 19 12.35 12.96 -8.87
CA LEU A 19 13.09 13.13 -10.13
C LEU A 19 14.62 13.14 -9.90
N VAL A 20 15.06 13.64 -8.74
CA VAL A 20 16.46 13.57 -8.28
C VAL A 20 16.82 12.20 -7.70
N GLY A 21 15.87 11.50 -7.09
CA GLY A 21 16.10 10.16 -6.52
C GLY A 21 16.51 9.10 -7.56
N ILE A 22 15.93 9.14 -8.77
CA ILE A 22 16.21 8.18 -9.84
C ILE A 22 17.68 8.22 -10.32
N PRO A 23 18.26 9.36 -10.74
CA PRO A 23 19.66 9.41 -11.17
C PRO A 23 20.62 9.08 -10.03
N ILE A 24 20.28 9.41 -8.77
CA ILE A 24 21.08 9.04 -7.60
C ILE A 24 21.10 7.51 -7.40
N ALA A 25 19.96 6.83 -7.50
CA ALA A 25 19.89 5.38 -7.39
C ALA A 25 20.64 4.68 -8.53
N ILE A 26 20.59 5.23 -9.75
CA ILE A 26 21.35 4.71 -10.90
C ILE A 26 22.86 4.91 -10.68
N TYR A 27 23.27 6.09 -10.22
CA TYR A 27 24.68 6.36 -9.90
C TYR A 27 25.20 5.45 -8.79
N ALA A 28 24.39 5.22 -7.75
CA ALA A 28 24.70 4.31 -6.66
C ALA A 28 25.00 2.88 -7.16
N LYS A 29 24.24 2.38 -8.14
CA LYS A 29 24.45 1.05 -8.74
C LYS A 29 25.86 0.87 -9.31
N TRP A 30 26.46 1.92 -9.86
CA TRP A 30 27.79 1.83 -10.49
C TRP A 30 28.94 2.14 -9.53
N GLY A 31 28.70 2.91 -8.47
CA GLY A 31 29.77 3.43 -7.61
C GLY A 31 29.74 2.99 -6.14
N LEU A 32 28.67 2.37 -5.65
CA LEU A 32 28.47 2.05 -4.23
C LEU A 32 28.29 0.55 -3.97
N ASN A 33 28.43 0.14 -2.70
CA ASN A 33 28.19 -1.25 -2.30
C ASN A 33 26.70 -1.63 -2.40
N SER A 34 26.39 -2.93 -2.46
CA SER A 34 25.01 -3.41 -2.61
C SER A 34 24.06 -2.89 -1.54
N GLY A 35 24.53 -2.73 -0.30
CA GLY A 35 23.72 -2.18 0.80
C GLY A 35 23.35 -0.71 0.62
N LEU A 36 24.30 0.14 0.23
CA LEU A 36 24.05 1.56 -0.01
C LEU A 36 23.19 1.78 -1.27
N THR A 37 23.38 0.97 -2.31
CA THR A 37 22.52 0.98 -3.50
C THR A 37 21.08 0.60 -3.14
N PHE A 38 20.89 -0.38 -2.25
CA PHE A 38 19.57 -0.75 -1.74
C PHE A 38 18.91 0.41 -0.98
N ILE A 39 19.61 1.04 -0.03
CA ILE A 39 19.08 2.19 0.72
C ILE A 39 18.78 3.38 -0.20
N ALA A 40 19.66 3.69 -1.14
CA ALA A 40 19.44 4.76 -2.12
C ALA A 40 18.20 4.49 -2.97
N SER A 41 17.97 3.23 -3.36
CA SER A 41 16.77 2.81 -4.10
C SER A 41 15.50 2.94 -3.24
N MET A 42 15.55 2.57 -1.96
CA MET A 42 14.41 2.76 -1.04
C MET A 42 14.04 4.23 -0.88
N ILE A 43 15.03 5.12 -0.72
CA ILE A 43 14.82 6.57 -0.61
C ILE A 43 14.23 7.13 -1.90
N ALA A 44 14.65 6.63 -3.07
CA ALA A 44 14.09 7.06 -4.36
C ALA A 44 12.63 6.61 -4.55
N ILE A 45 12.26 5.42 -4.05
CA ILE A 45 10.91 4.86 -4.17
C ILE A 45 9.90 5.59 -3.28
N MET A 46 10.31 6.03 -2.08
CA MET A 46 9.41 6.68 -1.11
C MET A 46 8.61 7.87 -1.69
N PRO A 47 9.23 8.90 -2.31
CA PRO A 47 8.49 10.01 -2.91
C PRO A 47 7.70 9.60 -4.16
N LEU A 48 8.17 8.61 -4.93
CA LEU A 48 7.42 8.08 -6.07
C LEU A 48 6.10 7.43 -5.62
N ALA A 49 6.14 6.65 -4.55
CA ALA A 49 4.95 6.03 -3.97
C ALA A 49 3.96 7.07 -3.44
N PHE A 50 4.45 8.14 -2.82
CA PHE A 50 3.63 9.27 -2.37
C PHE A 50 2.90 9.93 -3.54
N LEU A 51 3.63 10.31 -4.61
CA LEU A 51 3.04 10.94 -5.80
C LEU A 51 2.03 10.02 -6.50
N MET A 52 2.34 8.72 -6.61
CA MET A 52 1.42 7.75 -7.20
C MET A 52 0.12 7.63 -6.39
N GLY A 53 0.21 7.66 -5.06
CA GLY A 53 -0.94 7.70 -4.17
C GLY A 53 -1.80 8.95 -4.39
N LYS A 54 -1.18 10.14 -4.43
CA LYS A 54 -1.86 11.41 -4.70
C LYS A 54 -2.53 11.42 -6.08
N ALA A 55 -1.84 10.94 -7.11
CA ALA A 55 -2.40 10.80 -8.45
C ALA A 55 -3.61 9.85 -8.48
N THR A 56 -3.53 8.73 -7.74
CA THR A 56 -4.64 7.77 -7.63
C THR A 56 -5.85 8.38 -6.94
N GLU A 57 -5.63 9.15 -5.87
CA GLU A 57 -6.68 9.87 -5.15
C GLU A 57 -7.40 10.86 -6.06
N GLU A 58 -6.65 11.66 -6.82
CA GLU A 58 -7.22 12.64 -7.77
C GLU A 58 -8.02 11.98 -8.90
N ILE A 59 -7.56 10.83 -9.40
CA ILE A 59 -8.31 10.06 -10.40
C ILE A 59 -9.58 9.46 -9.76
N ALA A 60 -9.46 8.89 -8.56
CA ALA A 60 -10.58 8.30 -7.85
C ALA A 60 -11.73 9.30 -7.63
N LEU A 61 -11.40 10.55 -7.29
CA LEU A 61 -12.36 11.66 -7.12
C LEU A 61 -13.15 12.00 -8.38
N ARG A 62 -12.64 11.67 -9.57
CA ARG A 62 -13.28 11.91 -10.87
C ARG A 62 -13.97 10.66 -11.43
N THR A 63 -13.99 9.56 -10.68
CA THR A 63 -14.61 8.29 -11.07
C THR A 63 -15.78 7.94 -10.16
N SER A 64 -16.53 6.88 -10.49
CA SER A 64 -17.60 6.38 -9.61
C SER A 64 -17.01 5.78 -8.33
N GLU A 65 -17.80 5.71 -7.27
CA GLU A 65 -17.39 5.17 -5.97
C GLU A 65 -16.78 3.76 -6.07
N SER A 66 -17.37 2.87 -6.86
CA SER A 66 -16.84 1.52 -7.09
C SER A 66 -15.51 1.52 -7.84
N ILE A 67 -15.35 2.36 -8.86
CA ILE A 67 -14.12 2.43 -9.67
C ILE A 67 -13.01 3.10 -8.85
N GLY A 68 -13.32 4.18 -8.15
CA GLY A 68 -12.38 4.87 -7.25
C GLY A 68 -11.91 3.96 -6.12
N GLY A 69 -12.81 3.15 -5.55
CA GLY A 69 -12.45 2.11 -4.58
C GLY A 69 -11.50 1.05 -5.15
N LEU A 70 -11.76 0.57 -6.37
CA LEU A 70 -10.89 -0.39 -7.05
C LEU A 70 -9.51 0.21 -7.34
N LEU A 71 -9.45 1.45 -7.85
CA LEU A 71 -8.21 2.15 -8.15
C LEU A 71 -7.36 2.35 -6.90
N ASN A 72 -7.98 2.74 -5.78
CA ASN A 72 -7.26 2.90 -4.52
C ASN A 72 -6.75 1.56 -3.97
N ALA A 73 -7.51 0.47 -4.12
CA ALA A 73 -7.07 -0.85 -3.70
C ALA A 73 -5.86 -1.36 -4.51
N THR A 74 -5.85 -1.12 -5.82
CA THR A 74 -4.77 -1.57 -6.72
C THR A 74 -3.57 -0.64 -6.70
N PHE A 75 -3.76 0.64 -7.02
CA PHE A 75 -2.68 1.62 -7.11
C PHE A 75 -2.22 2.12 -5.74
N GLY A 76 -3.08 2.15 -4.73
CA GLY A 76 -2.66 2.47 -3.35
C GLY A 76 -1.66 1.47 -2.76
N ASN A 77 -1.65 0.23 -3.26
CA ASN A 77 -0.66 -0.81 -2.90
C ASN A 77 0.25 -1.20 -4.08
N ALA A 78 0.25 -0.44 -5.19
CA ALA A 78 0.95 -0.88 -6.40
C ALA A 78 2.46 -0.94 -6.23
N ALA A 79 3.06 -0.08 -5.38
CA ALA A 79 4.49 -0.15 -5.10
C ALA A 79 4.87 -1.53 -4.50
N GLU A 80 4.07 -2.05 -3.58
CA GLU A 80 4.28 -3.36 -2.97
C GLU A 80 4.12 -4.48 -4.00
N MET A 81 3.08 -4.40 -4.85
CA MET A 81 2.84 -5.39 -5.91
C MET A 81 3.94 -5.40 -6.97
N ILE A 82 4.48 -4.23 -7.33
CA ILE A 82 5.58 -4.09 -8.29
C ILE A 82 6.86 -4.72 -7.71
N ILE A 83 7.20 -4.40 -6.46
CA ILE A 83 8.40 -4.95 -5.81
C ILE A 83 8.29 -6.47 -5.63
N ALA A 84 7.14 -6.96 -5.16
CA ALA A 84 6.88 -8.39 -5.03
C ALA A 84 6.94 -9.10 -6.39
N GLY A 85 6.35 -8.51 -7.43
CA GLY A 85 6.39 -9.04 -8.79
C GLY A 85 7.81 -9.10 -9.36
N ALA A 86 8.61 -8.04 -9.16
CA ALA A 86 10.01 -8.01 -9.59
C ALA A 86 10.86 -9.06 -8.87
N ALA A 87 10.63 -9.26 -7.56
CA ALA A 87 11.28 -10.31 -6.79
C ALA A 87 10.87 -11.71 -7.28
N ILE A 88 9.58 -11.96 -7.55
CA ILE A 88 9.13 -13.26 -8.11
C ILE A 88 9.73 -13.50 -9.49
N PHE A 89 9.81 -12.48 -10.34
CA PHE A 89 10.44 -12.60 -11.65
C PHE A 89 11.92 -12.95 -11.55
N ALA A 90 12.67 -12.26 -10.67
CA ALA A 90 14.06 -12.58 -10.39
C ALA A 90 14.23 -14.00 -9.82
N ALA A 91 13.31 -14.45 -8.95
CA ALA A 91 13.31 -15.82 -8.43
C ALA A 91 13.12 -16.86 -9.56
N ALA A 92 12.24 -16.58 -10.52
CA ALA A 92 11.99 -17.46 -11.66
C ALA A 92 13.20 -17.58 -12.60
N GLU A 93 13.93 -16.49 -12.81
CA GLU A 93 15.16 -16.47 -13.60
C GLU A 93 16.27 -17.30 -12.92
N LEU A 94 16.50 -17.08 -11.62
CA LEU A 94 17.47 -17.83 -10.81
C LEU A 94 17.16 -19.34 -10.78
N ALA A 95 15.87 -19.71 -10.73
CA ALA A 95 15.45 -21.10 -10.81
C ALA A 95 15.76 -21.73 -12.17
N GLY A 96 15.70 -20.95 -13.26
CA GLY A 96 16.08 -21.38 -14.60
C GLY A 96 17.58 -21.60 -14.78
N GLU A 97 18.41 -20.86 -14.04
CA GLU A 97 19.88 -20.99 -14.02
C GLU A 97 20.37 -22.13 -13.11
N GLY A 98 19.47 -22.74 -12.32
CA GLY A 98 19.77 -23.83 -11.39
C GLY A 98 20.15 -23.36 -9.99
N GLU A 99 20.05 -22.07 -9.68
CA GLU A 99 20.31 -21.50 -8.36
C GLU A 99 19.07 -21.59 -7.45
N ILE A 100 18.72 -22.81 -7.05
CA ILE A 100 17.50 -23.06 -6.26
C ILE A 100 17.53 -22.33 -4.91
N ALA A 101 18.68 -22.31 -4.23
CA ALA A 101 18.80 -21.62 -2.94
C ALA A 101 18.52 -20.11 -3.06
N ALA A 102 19.06 -19.45 -4.09
CA ALA A 102 18.84 -18.02 -4.31
C ALA A 102 17.38 -17.72 -4.71
N SER A 103 16.74 -18.63 -5.45
CA SER A 103 15.32 -18.50 -5.78
C SER A 103 14.43 -18.59 -4.53
N GLU A 104 14.73 -19.51 -3.59
CA GLU A 104 13.97 -19.66 -2.35
C GLU A 104 14.11 -18.43 -1.45
N ASP A 105 15.32 -17.86 -1.36
CA ASP A 105 15.57 -16.63 -0.61
C ASP A 105 14.71 -15.47 -1.13
N MET A 106 14.61 -15.31 -2.45
CA MET A 106 13.79 -14.27 -3.06
C MET A 106 12.29 -14.46 -2.79
N ILE A 107 11.81 -15.71 -2.80
CA ILE A 107 10.42 -16.04 -2.41
C ILE A 107 10.19 -15.75 -0.91
N ASN A 108 11.17 -16.04 -0.05
CA ASN A 108 11.09 -15.73 1.37
C ASN A 108 11.04 -14.22 1.63
N ILE A 109 11.76 -13.41 0.85
CA ILE A 109 11.67 -11.94 0.88
C ILE A 109 10.24 -11.47 0.59
N VAL A 110 9.60 -12.02 -0.45
CA VAL A 110 8.21 -11.68 -0.80
C VAL A 110 7.23 -12.07 0.32
N ARG A 111 7.39 -13.26 0.90
CA ARG A 111 6.55 -13.71 2.02
C ARG A 111 6.70 -12.77 3.22
N ALA A 112 7.95 -12.44 3.57
CA ALA A 112 8.25 -11.53 4.66
C ALA A 112 7.70 -10.12 4.40
N SER A 113 7.78 -9.62 3.17
CA SER A 113 7.28 -8.29 2.81
C SER A 113 5.75 -8.22 2.86
N LEU A 114 5.03 -9.28 2.48
CA LEU A 114 3.57 -9.34 2.59
C LEU A 114 3.10 -9.29 4.05
N VAL A 115 3.73 -10.10 4.92
CA VAL A 115 3.46 -10.05 6.37
C VAL A 115 3.82 -8.67 6.93
N GLY A 116 4.96 -8.12 6.52
CA GLY A 116 5.43 -6.80 6.91
C GLY A 116 4.46 -5.68 6.50
N SER A 117 3.88 -5.72 5.30
CA SER A 117 2.89 -4.75 4.84
C SER A 117 1.61 -4.79 5.69
N ILE A 118 1.09 -5.98 5.97
CA ILE A 118 -0.09 -6.15 6.82
C ILE A 118 0.17 -5.57 8.22
N LEU A 119 1.29 -5.94 8.85
CA LEU A 119 1.66 -5.44 10.17
C LEU A 119 1.97 -3.95 10.15
N GLY A 120 2.60 -3.45 9.09
CA GLY A 120 2.93 -2.04 8.91
C GLY A 120 1.67 -1.17 8.84
N ASN A 121 0.70 -1.56 8.02
CA ASN A 121 -0.56 -0.82 7.89
C ASN A 121 -1.42 -0.90 9.16
N LEU A 122 -1.50 -2.08 9.80
CA LEU A 122 -2.38 -2.28 10.95
C LEU A 122 -1.80 -1.85 12.29
N LEU A 123 -0.50 -1.98 12.51
CA LEU A 123 0.11 -1.68 13.81
C LEU A 123 0.89 -0.37 13.75
N LEU A 124 1.76 -0.20 12.75
CA LEU A 124 2.63 0.97 12.68
C LEU A 124 1.85 2.22 12.26
N VAL A 125 1.20 2.20 11.09
CA VAL A 125 0.47 3.37 10.57
C VAL A 125 -0.73 3.71 11.47
N LEU A 126 -1.54 2.72 11.83
CA LEU A 126 -2.67 2.93 12.74
C LEU A 126 -2.21 3.40 14.13
N GLY A 127 -1.16 2.79 14.68
CA GLY A 127 -0.60 3.17 15.98
C GLY A 127 -0.08 4.60 15.98
N LEU A 128 0.66 5.00 14.95
CA LEU A 128 1.14 6.38 14.79
C LEU A 128 -0.03 7.36 14.61
N ALA A 129 -1.08 6.99 13.88
CA ALA A 129 -2.28 7.82 13.75
C ALA A 129 -2.99 8.05 15.08
N PHE A 130 -3.08 7.02 15.94
CA PHE A 130 -3.63 7.16 17.29
C PHE A 130 -2.74 7.99 18.21
N VAL A 131 -1.42 7.80 18.16
CA VAL A 131 -0.50 8.61 18.96
C VAL A 131 -0.58 10.07 18.54
N TRP A 132 -0.47 10.35 17.23
CA TRP A 132 -0.50 11.70 16.70
C TRP A 132 -1.84 12.41 16.94
N GLY A 133 -2.95 11.69 16.72
CA GLY A 133 -4.29 12.19 16.98
C GLY A 133 -4.58 12.38 18.46
N GLY A 134 -4.11 11.47 19.31
CA GLY A 134 -4.26 11.47 20.76
C GLY A 134 -3.50 12.60 21.46
N ILE A 135 -2.38 13.08 20.88
CA ILE A 135 -1.69 14.28 21.35
C ILE A 135 -2.58 15.53 21.25
N HIS A 136 -3.44 15.59 20.24
CA HIS A 136 -4.29 16.75 19.96
C HIS A 136 -5.73 16.59 20.49
N HIS A 137 -6.23 15.36 20.61
CA HIS A 137 -7.62 15.07 20.99
C HIS A 137 -7.67 13.95 22.03
N LYS A 138 -8.46 14.13 23.11
CA LYS A 138 -8.60 13.12 24.18
C LYS A 138 -9.37 11.87 23.74
N GLU A 139 -10.30 12.02 22.81
CA GLU A 139 -11.09 10.94 22.22
C GLU A 139 -11.19 11.15 20.70
N GLN A 140 -11.07 10.07 19.92
CA GLN A 140 -11.19 10.09 18.47
C GLN A 140 -12.41 9.25 18.05
N SER A 141 -13.44 9.89 17.48
CA SER A 141 -14.61 9.21 16.96
C SER A 141 -14.42 8.82 15.49
N PHE A 142 -14.61 7.55 15.14
CA PHE A 142 -14.54 7.06 13.77
C PHE A 142 -15.93 6.72 13.23
N SER A 143 -16.24 7.09 11.98
CA SER A 143 -17.55 6.76 11.39
C SER A 143 -17.61 5.27 11.05
N PRO A 144 -18.70 4.56 11.41
CA PRO A 144 -18.86 3.14 11.08
C PRO A 144 -18.80 2.87 9.57
N THR A 145 -19.25 3.83 8.75
CA THR A 145 -19.25 3.75 7.29
C THR A 145 -17.84 3.81 6.71
N ALA A 146 -16.95 4.64 7.25
CA ALA A 146 -15.55 4.72 6.81
C ALA A 146 -14.72 3.52 7.27
N VAL A 147 -15.05 2.94 8.43
CA VAL A 147 -14.44 1.69 8.91
C VAL A 147 -14.92 0.50 8.07
N GLY A 148 -16.22 0.44 7.74
CA GLY A 148 -16.84 -0.64 6.96
C GLY A 148 -16.29 -0.81 5.54
N ALA A 149 -15.87 0.27 4.87
CA ALA A 149 -15.30 0.22 3.53
C ALA A 149 -13.96 -0.54 3.47
N LYS A 150 -13.16 -0.53 4.55
CA LYS A 150 -11.93 -1.33 4.66
C LYS A 150 -12.18 -2.74 5.25
N GLN A 151 -13.30 -2.92 5.95
CA GLN A 151 -13.67 -4.17 6.65
C GLN A 151 -14.46 -5.18 5.80
N HIS A 152 -14.91 -4.84 4.59
CA HIS A 152 -15.94 -5.60 3.85
C HIS A 152 -15.60 -7.09 3.61
N LEU A 153 -14.32 -7.48 3.60
CA LEU A 153 -13.93 -8.89 3.45
C LEU A 153 -13.99 -9.71 4.76
N THR A 154 -14.06 -9.08 5.93
CA THR A 154 -14.04 -9.77 7.24
C THR A 154 -15.46 -10.07 7.79
N ILE A 155 -16.49 -9.33 7.36
CA ILE A 155 -17.85 -9.38 7.94
C ILE A 155 -18.89 -10.10 7.06
N ALA A 156 -18.55 -10.48 5.82
CA ALA A 156 -19.50 -11.15 4.92
C ALA A 156 -19.97 -12.54 5.39
N ARG A 157 -19.48 -13.07 6.52
CA ARG A 157 -19.93 -14.34 7.10
C ARG A 157 -20.74 -14.21 8.40
N SER A 158 -21.02 -13.00 8.89
CA SER A 158 -21.85 -12.83 10.10
C SER A 158 -23.33 -12.57 9.81
N GLY A 159 -23.68 -12.13 8.59
CA GLY A 159 -25.08 -11.91 8.19
C GLY A 159 -25.84 -13.17 7.76
N ASP A 160 -25.12 -14.24 7.39
CA ASP A 160 -25.72 -15.46 6.83
C ASP A 160 -26.00 -16.54 7.89
N LEU A 161 -25.38 -16.43 9.06
CA LEU A 161 -25.63 -17.34 10.19
C LEU A 161 -26.92 -17.00 10.96
N ASP A 162 -27.39 -15.75 10.88
CA ASP A 162 -28.60 -15.31 11.58
C ASP A 162 -29.90 -15.67 10.81
N HIS A 163 -29.77 -16.05 9.53
CA HIS A 163 -30.88 -16.49 8.69
C HIS A 163 -31.09 -18.01 8.73
N ALA A 164 -30.02 -18.80 8.85
CA ALA A 164 -30.10 -20.26 8.97
C ALA A 164 -30.70 -20.71 10.33
N ASP A 165 -30.43 -19.98 11.41
CA ASP A 165 -30.92 -20.33 12.75
C ASP A 165 -32.40 -19.97 12.97
N ARG A 166 -32.94 -19.04 12.16
CA ARG A 166 -34.33 -18.61 12.21
C ARG A 166 -35.33 -19.58 11.57
N ILE A 167 -34.84 -20.54 10.77
CA ILE A 167 -35.69 -21.54 10.07
C ILE A 167 -35.90 -22.79 10.92
N HIS A 168 -35.01 -23.09 11.88
CA HIS A 168 -35.13 -24.26 12.74
C HIS A 168 -35.94 -24.03 14.03
N LEU A 169 -36.17 -22.78 14.45
CA LEU A 169 -36.95 -22.43 15.65
C LEU A 169 -38.46 -22.18 15.36
N ARG A 170 -38.94 -22.49 14.15
CA ARG A 170 -40.36 -22.40 13.75
C ARG A 170 -40.96 -23.77 13.37
N ARG A 171 -40.65 -24.82 14.13
CA ARG A 171 -41.46 -26.06 14.16
C ARG A 171 -41.72 -26.49 15.58
#